data_AF-A0A1G3AH54-F1
#
_entry.id   AF-A0A1G3AH54-F1
#
_cell.length_a   1.000
_cell.length_b   1.000
_cell.length_c   1.000
_cell.angle_alpha   90.00
_cell.angle_beta   90.00
_cell.angle_gamma   90.00
#
_symmetry.space_group_name_H-M   'P 1'
#
loop_
_entity.id
_entity.type
_entity.pdbx_description
1 polymer ?
#
loop_
_entity_poly.entity_id
_entity_poly.type
_entity_poly.pdbx_seq_one_letter_code
_entity_poly.pdbx_strand_id
1 'polypeptide(L)'
;NAPDSNEEEPYDLVIKCIDSLAPGSILVTTGKVPLVTGIMGELTATALRVKQCRGAIVNGYTRDARKIIKMGYPTFAWGASPIDTTGRVRVVDYNIPITIGGVQITPGDLVFADLDGIMVIPRGIEEEVLGKVLDRVNTENVVRKELAEGRTMADVWSRHGVL
;
A
#
# COMPACT_ATOMS: atom_id res chain seq x y z
N ASN A 1 -18.73 8.02 -30.63
CA ASN A 1 -17.41 8.41 -31.15
C ASN A 1 -17.34 9.92 -31.28
N ALA A 2 -17.16 10.60 -30.15
CA ALA A 2 -16.49 11.88 -30.11
C ALA A 2 -15.12 11.60 -29.47
N PRO A 3 -14.00 12.12 -30.00
CA PRO A 3 -12.76 12.11 -29.25
C PRO A 3 -12.99 12.94 -27.98
N ASP A 4 -12.80 12.32 -26.81
CA ASP A 4 -12.81 13.05 -25.53
C ASP A 4 -11.73 14.13 -25.62
N SER A 5 -12.14 15.39 -25.50
CA SER A 5 -11.34 16.60 -25.69
C SER A 5 -10.31 16.86 -24.59
N ASN A 6 -9.72 15.80 -24.01
CA ASN A 6 -8.81 15.87 -22.87
C ASN A 6 -7.45 15.20 -23.16
N GLU A 7 -7.08 15.05 -24.43
CA GLU A 7 -5.78 14.50 -24.85
C GLU A 7 -4.59 15.46 -24.61
N GLU A 8 -4.84 16.74 -24.29
CA GLU A 8 -3.76 17.74 -24.26
C GLU A 8 -2.80 17.62 -23.05
N GLU A 9 -3.22 17.05 -21.91
CA GLU A 9 -2.38 16.97 -20.71
C GLU A 9 -2.50 15.61 -19.99
N PRO A 10 -1.86 14.54 -20.51
CA PRO A 10 -2.01 13.17 -19.95
C PRO A 10 -1.47 13.01 -18.52
N TYR A 11 -0.68 13.97 -18.03
CA TYR A 11 -0.04 13.93 -16.71
C TYR A 11 -0.71 14.81 -15.65
N ASP A 12 -1.75 15.55 -16.02
CA ASP A 12 -2.28 16.62 -15.18
C ASP A 12 -2.84 16.13 -13.85
N LEU A 13 -3.62 15.04 -13.91
CA LEU A 13 -4.19 14.41 -12.72
C LEU A 13 -3.14 13.70 -11.86
N VAL A 14 -2.09 13.12 -12.45
CA VAL A 14 -1.03 12.51 -11.63
C VAL A 14 -0.21 13.57 -10.91
N ILE A 15 0.06 14.71 -11.55
CA ILE A 15 0.75 15.85 -10.92
C ILE A 15 -0.10 16.37 -9.76
N LYS A 16 -1.38 16.69 -10.00
CA LYS A 16 -2.33 17.17 -8.98
C LYS A 16 -2.46 16.17 -7.82
N CYS A 17 -2.54 14.88 -8.12
CA CYS A 17 -2.58 13.82 -7.11
C CYS A 17 -1.34 13.84 -6.22
N ILE A 18 -0.14 13.75 -6.82
CA ILE A 18 1.12 13.71 -6.08
C ILE A 18 1.32 15.00 -5.28
N ASP A 19 1.01 16.16 -5.85
CA ASP A 19 1.17 17.44 -5.17
C ASP A 19 0.18 17.64 -4.01
N SER A 20 -0.99 17.00 -4.06
CA SER A 20 -1.99 17.07 -2.98
C SER A 20 -1.63 16.25 -1.73
N LEU A 21 -0.68 15.32 -1.82
CA LEU A 21 -0.33 14.42 -0.71
C LEU A 21 0.31 15.16 0.47
N ALA A 22 -0.16 14.85 1.67
CA ALA A 22 0.41 15.35 2.92
C ALA A 22 1.59 14.48 3.41
N PRO A 23 2.52 15.03 4.20
CA PRO A 23 3.51 14.23 4.92
C PRO A 23 2.84 13.07 5.70
N GLY A 24 3.45 11.90 5.69
CA GLY A 24 2.89 10.70 6.30
C GLY A 24 1.98 9.86 5.41
N SER A 25 1.54 10.39 4.25
CA SER A 25 0.64 9.66 3.33
C SER A 25 1.29 8.40 2.73
N ILE A 26 0.47 7.41 2.38
CA ILE A 26 0.85 6.29 1.51
C ILE A 26 0.07 6.46 0.20
N LEU A 27 0.78 6.47 -0.94
CA LEU A 27 0.11 6.49 -2.24
C LEU A 27 -0.46 5.08 -2.51
N VAL A 28 -1.77 4.98 -2.73
CA VAL A 28 -2.38 3.74 -3.24
C VAL A 28 -2.87 3.99 -4.65
N THR A 29 -2.38 3.22 -5.61
CA THR A 29 -2.72 3.38 -7.03
C THR A 29 -3.16 2.07 -7.65
N THR A 30 -4.12 2.16 -8.57
CA THR A 30 -4.67 1.03 -9.30
C THR A 30 -5.04 1.45 -10.72
N GLY A 31 -5.16 0.47 -11.61
CA GLY A 31 -5.64 0.66 -12.97
C GLY A 31 -6.57 -0.48 -13.38
N LYS A 32 -7.11 -0.39 -14.59
CA LYS A 32 -7.92 -1.46 -15.18
C LYS A 32 -7.07 -2.72 -15.33
N VAL A 33 -7.53 -3.82 -14.74
CA VAL A 33 -6.89 -5.14 -14.83
C VAL A 33 -7.49 -5.95 -16.00
N PRO A 34 -6.71 -6.78 -16.72
CA PRO A 34 -5.27 -7.02 -16.54
C PRO A 34 -4.42 -5.80 -16.99
N LEU A 35 -3.32 -5.59 -16.28
CA LEU A 35 -2.41 -4.46 -16.47
C LEU A 35 -1.00 -5.01 -16.73
N VAL A 36 -0.29 -4.50 -17.73
CA VAL A 36 1.10 -4.90 -18.02
C VAL A 36 2.09 -3.74 -17.86
N THR A 37 1.59 -2.52 -17.71
CA THR A 37 2.40 -1.29 -17.60
C THR A 37 2.90 -1.10 -16.18
N GLY A 38 4.13 -0.60 -16.06
CA GLY A 38 4.59 -0.06 -14.78
C GLY A 38 3.95 1.29 -14.52
N ILE A 39 2.96 1.38 -13.64
CA ILE A 39 2.18 2.62 -13.42
C ILE A 39 2.82 3.57 -12.41
N MET A 40 3.89 3.14 -11.75
CA MET A 40 4.69 3.94 -10.83
C MET A 40 6.16 3.73 -11.16
N GLY A 41 6.96 4.80 -11.23
CA GLY A 41 8.39 4.74 -11.53
C GLY A 41 9.22 5.52 -10.51
N GLU A 42 10.53 5.58 -10.73
CA GLU A 42 11.43 6.18 -9.76
C GLU A 42 11.22 7.69 -9.57
N LEU A 43 10.85 8.44 -10.60
CA LEU A 43 10.55 9.87 -10.45
C LEU A 43 9.37 10.12 -9.51
N THR A 44 8.31 9.31 -9.61
CA THR A 44 7.18 9.35 -8.68
C THR A 44 7.63 8.98 -7.27
N ALA A 45 8.46 7.93 -7.12
CA ALA A 45 9.03 7.53 -5.83
C ALA A 45 9.83 8.67 -5.18
N THR A 46 10.66 9.36 -5.97
CA THR A 46 11.46 10.50 -5.54
C THR A 46 10.56 11.66 -5.07
N ALA A 47 9.53 12.01 -5.84
CA ALA A 47 8.59 13.06 -5.45
C ALA A 47 7.88 12.73 -4.13
N LEU A 48 7.37 11.50 -3.99
CA LEU A 48 6.72 11.03 -2.77
C LEU A 48 7.67 11.07 -1.55
N ARG A 49 8.91 10.63 -1.74
CA ARG A 49 9.94 10.66 -0.68
C ARG A 49 10.22 12.08 -0.22
N VAL A 50 10.40 13.02 -1.15
CA VAL A 50 10.64 14.45 -0.82
C VAL A 50 9.45 15.05 -0.07
N LYS A 51 8.23 14.66 -0.41
CA LYS A 51 7.00 15.04 0.32
C LYS A 51 6.80 14.32 1.66
N GLN A 52 7.78 13.53 2.11
CA GLN A 52 7.72 12.76 3.35
C GLN A 52 6.54 11.76 3.41
N CYS A 53 6.09 11.27 2.25
CA CYS A 53 5.16 10.14 2.17
C CYS A 53 5.87 8.85 2.60
N ARG A 54 5.15 7.93 3.23
CA ARG A 54 5.71 6.74 3.89
C ARG A 54 5.94 5.56 2.95
N GLY A 55 5.29 5.53 1.80
CA GLY A 55 5.45 4.49 0.81
C GLY A 55 4.41 4.56 -0.30
N ALA A 56 4.44 3.55 -1.17
CA ALA A 56 3.45 3.36 -2.22
C ALA A 56 2.96 1.90 -2.29
N ILE A 57 1.66 1.72 -2.58
CA ILE A 57 1.02 0.46 -2.91
C ILE A 57 0.50 0.57 -4.33
N VAL A 58 0.95 -0.35 -5.18
CA VAL A 58 0.68 -0.38 -6.61
C VAL A 58 -0.08 -1.66 -6.91
N ASN A 59 -1.38 -1.57 -7.17
CA ASN A 59 -2.16 -2.67 -7.73
C ASN A 59 -1.84 -2.82 -9.22
N GLY A 60 -0.63 -3.31 -9.49
CA GLY A 60 0.03 -3.27 -10.78
C GLY A 60 1.54 -3.46 -10.68
N TYR A 61 2.25 -3.03 -11.72
CA TYR A 61 3.71 -3.11 -11.80
C TYR A 61 4.37 -1.75 -11.52
N THR A 62 5.63 -1.80 -11.08
CA THR A 62 6.52 -0.63 -11.04
C THR A 62 7.46 -0.60 -12.25
N ARG A 63 7.99 0.57 -12.56
CA ARG A 63 9.14 0.83 -13.44
C ARG A 63 10.34 1.17 -12.58
N ASP A 64 11.54 1.03 -13.14
CA ASP A 64 12.78 1.44 -12.45
C ASP A 64 13.00 0.77 -11.07
N ALA A 65 12.50 -0.45 -10.88
CA ALA A 65 12.49 -1.14 -9.59
C ALA A 65 13.87 -1.15 -8.89
N ARG A 66 14.96 -1.33 -9.64
CA ARG A 66 16.32 -1.26 -9.09
C ARG A 66 16.62 0.08 -8.43
N LYS A 67 16.18 1.19 -9.03
CA LYS A 67 16.41 2.53 -8.46
C LYS A 67 15.51 2.76 -7.24
N ILE A 68 14.25 2.31 -7.27
CA ILE A 68 13.32 2.39 -6.13
C ILE A 68 13.88 1.60 -4.93
N ILE A 69 14.38 0.38 -5.17
CA ILE A 69 15.03 -0.44 -4.13
C ILE A 69 16.27 0.27 -3.58
N LYS A 70 17.15 0.79 -4.45
CA LYS A 70 18.34 1.55 -4.03
C LYS A 70 17.99 2.81 -3.24
N MET A 71 16.86 3.44 -3.54
CA MET A 71 16.34 4.59 -2.82
C MET A 71 15.94 4.24 -1.38
N GLY A 72 15.62 2.97 -1.11
CA GLY A 72 15.06 2.52 0.16
C GLY A 72 13.63 2.99 0.37
N TYR A 73 12.88 3.25 -0.71
CA TYR A 73 11.50 3.74 -0.62
C TYR A 73 10.51 2.57 -0.56
N PRO A 74 9.75 2.38 0.53
CA PRO A 74 8.82 1.26 0.67
C PRO A 74 7.77 1.26 -0.45
N THR A 75 7.80 0.23 -1.29
CA THR A 75 6.92 0.11 -2.45
C THR A 75 6.44 -1.33 -2.62
N PHE A 76 5.12 -1.52 -2.56
CA PHE A 76 4.47 -2.81 -2.80
C PHE A 76 3.86 -2.82 -4.19
N ALA A 77 4.16 -3.87 -4.96
CA ALA A 77 3.68 -4.04 -6.33
C ALA A 77 3.64 -5.53 -6.69
N TRP A 78 2.95 -5.90 -7.78
CA TRP A 78 2.99 -7.27 -8.31
C TRP A 78 4.37 -7.66 -8.85
N GLY A 79 5.20 -6.66 -9.17
CA GLY A 79 6.55 -6.84 -9.67
C GLY A 79 7.02 -5.61 -10.44
N ALA A 80 7.98 -5.83 -11.33
CA ALA A 80 8.50 -4.80 -12.23
C ALA A 80 8.05 -5.05 -13.68
N SER A 81 7.76 -3.97 -14.40
CA SER A 81 7.55 -3.98 -15.86
C SER A 81 8.23 -2.75 -16.47
N PRO A 82 8.99 -2.91 -17.57
CA PRO A 82 9.61 -1.79 -18.28
C PRO A 82 8.62 -1.02 -19.16
N ILE A 83 7.37 -1.51 -19.31
CA ILE A 83 6.38 -0.92 -20.20
C ILE A 83 5.87 0.40 -19.59
N ASP A 84 6.10 1.50 -20.32
CA ASP A 84 5.70 2.84 -19.92
C ASP A 84 4.19 3.10 -20.02
N THR A 85 3.70 4.09 -19.28
CA THR A 85 2.28 4.49 -19.26
C THR A 85 1.86 5.32 -20.47
N THR A 86 2.78 6.00 -21.15
CA THR A 86 2.47 6.91 -22.28
C THR A 86 1.67 6.18 -23.35
N GLY A 87 0.53 6.77 -23.72
CA GLY A 87 -0.39 6.23 -24.73
C GLY A 87 -1.10 4.93 -24.33
N ARG A 88 -0.98 4.47 -23.08
CA ARG A 88 -1.54 3.20 -22.60
C ARG A 88 -2.41 3.35 -21.37
N VAL A 89 -1.98 4.18 -20.43
CA VAL A 89 -2.65 4.42 -19.15
C VAL A 89 -2.63 5.91 -18.86
N ARG A 90 -3.77 6.42 -18.43
CA ARG A 90 -3.90 7.76 -17.85
C ARG A 90 -4.57 7.66 -16.49
N VAL A 91 -4.23 8.58 -15.60
CA VAL A 91 -5.01 8.77 -14.37
C VAL A 91 -6.37 9.32 -14.78
N VAL A 92 -7.43 8.75 -14.23
CA VAL A 92 -8.82 9.17 -14.48
C VAL A 92 -9.42 9.92 -13.31
N ASP A 93 -8.93 9.65 -12.09
CA ASP A 93 -9.40 10.26 -10.85
C ASP A 93 -8.35 10.07 -9.72
N TYR A 94 -8.47 10.82 -8.63
CA TYR A 94 -7.66 10.67 -7.41
C TYR A 94 -8.45 11.12 -6.17
N ASN A 95 -8.02 10.70 -4.98
CA ASN A 95 -8.77 10.91 -3.73
C ASN A 95 -10.22 10.40 -3.78
N ILE A 96 -10.41 9.24 -4.41
CA ILE A 96 -11.68 8.52 -4.43
C ILE A 96 -11.52 7.13 -3.80
N PRO A 97 -12.61 6.51 -3.30
CA PRO A 97 -12.58 5.11 -2.89
C PRO A 97 -12.21 4.19 -4.06
N ILE A 98 -11.35 3.20 -3.79
CA ILE A 98 -10.97 2.15 -4.75
C ILE A 98 -11.17 0.77 -4.12
N THR A 99 -11.16 -0.28 -4.94
CA THR A 99 -11.23 -1.67 -4.46
C THR A 99 -10.11 -2.50 -5.07
N ILE A 100 -9.32 -3.14 -4.22
CA ILE A 100 -8.19 -4.00 -4.60
C ILE A 100 -8.36 -5.34 -3.88
N GLY A 101 -8.40 -6.45 -4.63
CA GLY A 101 -8.54 -7.78 -4.02
C GLY A 101 -9.80 -7.98 -3.17
N GLY A 102 -10.88 -7.24 -3.47
CA GLY A 102 -12.12 -7.26 -2.69
C GLY A 102 -12.12 -6.35 -1.44
N VAL A 103 -11.00 -5.68 -1.14
CA VAL A 103 -10.89 -4.73 -0.04
C VAL A 103 -11.11 -3.32 -0.56
N GLN A 104 -12.08 -2.61 0.03
CA GLN A 104 -12.30 -1.19 -0.24
C GLN A 104 -11.29 -0.34 0.54
N ILE A 105 -10.74 0.67 -0.12
CA ILE A 105 -9.76 1.60 0.43
C ILE A 105 -10.26 3.02 0.14
N THR A 106 -10.42 3.82 1.17
CA THR A 106 -10.92 5.19 1.09
C THR A 106 -9.82 6.17 1.52
N PRO A 107 -9.74 7.38 0.93
CA PRO A 107 -8.81 8.40 1.41
C PRO A 107 -8.99 8.68 2.91
N GLY A 108 -7.89 8.56 3.66
CA GLY A 108 -7.89 8.74 5.12
C GLY A 108 -7.95 7.45 5.92
N ASP A 109 -8.12 6.29 5.28
CA ASP A 109 -7.93 4.99 5.95
C ASP A 109 -6.47 4.81 6.38
N LEU A 110 -6.27 4.14 7.52
CA LEU A 110 -4.94 3.79 8.00
C LEU A 110 -4.46 2.55 7.25
N VAL A 111 -3.26 2.64 6.67
CA VAL A 111 -2.66 1.54 5.91
C VAL A 111 -1.39 1.07 6.61
N PHE A 112 -1.33 -0.23 6.89
CA PHE A 112 -0.14 -0.90 7.39
C PHE A 112 0.36 -1.89 6.33
N ALA A 113 1.66 -1.95 6.10
CA ALA A 113 2.24 -2.88 5.15
C ALA A 113 3.64 -3.32 5.57
N ASP A 114 3.89 -4.62 5.48
CA ASP A 114 5.16 -5.27 5.76
C ASP A 114 5.37 -6.47 4.82
N LEU A 115 6.30 -7.37 5.14
CA LEU A 115 6.62 -8.51 4.28
C LEU A 115 5.47 -9.52 4.16
N ASP A 116 4.53 -9.56 5.11
CA ASP A 116 3.41 -10.50 5.09
C ASP A 116 2.26 -9.98 4.22
N GLY A 117 2.13 -8.65 4.10
CA GLY A 117 1.22 -8.05 3.14
C GLY A 117 0.78 -6.65 3.49
N ILE A 118 -0.46 -6.32 3.12
CA ILE A 118 -1.06 -5.00 3.27
C ILE A 118 -2.37 -5.16 4.03
N MET A 119 -2.55 -4.37 5.08
CA MET A 119 -3.78 -4.25 5.85
C MET A 119 -4.31 -2.83 5.76
N VAL A 120 -5.63 -2.73 5.58
CA VAL A 120 -6.35 -1.45 5.52
C VAL A 120 -7.30 -1.42 6.71
N ILE A 121 -7.16 -0.39 7.53
CA ILE A 121 -7.99 -0.13 8.71
C ILE A 121 -8.87 1.07 8.37
N PRO A 122 -10.19 0.88 8.27
CA PRO A 122 -11.12 1.96 8.00
C PRO A 122 -10.99 3.11 8.99
N ARG A 123 -11.16 4.33 8.48
CA ARG A 123 -11.19 5.52 9.32
C ARG A 123 -12.33 5.45 10.34
N GLY A 124 -12.04 5.80 11.59
CA GLY A 124 -12.98 5.84 12.71
C GLY A 124 -12.93 4.63 13.65
N ILE A 125 -12.18 3.58 13.31
CA ILE A 125 -11.98 2.39 14.18
C ILE A 125 -10.51 2.12 14.51
N GLU A 126 -9.60 3.03 14.19
CA GLU A 126 -8.15 2.85 14.32
C GLU A 126 -7.74 2.59 15.77
N GLU A 127 -8.29 3.37 16.72
CA GLU A 127 -8.00 3.24 18.15
C GLU A 127 -8.51 1.90 18.72
N GLU A 128 -9.69 1.45 18.28
CA GLU A 128 -10.23 0.16 18.68
C GLU A 128 -9.34 -0.99 18.17
N VAL A 129 -8.94 -0.93 16.89
CA VAL A 129 -8.05 -1.92 16.30
C VAL A 129 -6.70 -1.93 17.00
N LEU A 130 -6.13 -0.76 17.29
CA LEU A 130 -4.85 -0.64 17.96
C LEU A 130 -4.88 -1.24 19.36
N GLY A 131 -5.94 -0.98 20.14
CA GLY A 131 -6.14 -1.59 21.45
C GLY A 131 -6.13 -3.12 21.39
N LYS A 132 -6.92 -3.69 20.48
CA LYS A 132 -6.98 -5.15 20.29
C LYS A 132 -5.66 -5.75 19.83
N VAL A 133 -4.93 -5.06 18.95
CA VAL A 133 -3.61 -5.49 18.48
C VAL A 133 -2.61 -5.52 19.63
N LEU A 134 -2.59 -4.50 20.50
CA LEU A 134 -1.66 -4.47 21.64
C LEU A 134 -1.94 -5.59 22.64
N ASP A 135 -3.20 -5.88 22.95
CA ASP A 135 -3.57 -7.00 23.82
C ASP A 135 -3.14 -8.35 23.21
N ARG A 136 -3.30 -8.50 21.89
CA ARG A 136 -2.89 -9.70 21.17
C ARG A 136 -1.37 -9.87 21.19
N VAL A 137 -0.62 -8.83 20.88
CA VAL A 137 0.86 -8.84 20.87
C VAL A 137 1.41 -9.17 22.26
N ASN A 138 0.83 -8.60 23.32
CA ASN A 138 1.23 -8.89 24.70
C ASN A 138 1.04 -10.38 25.03
N THR A 139 -0.08 -10.97 24.64
CA THR A 139 -0.36 -12.39 24.85
C THR A 139 0.58 -13.28 24.03
N GLU A 140 0.81 -12.94 22.76
CA GLU A 140 1.74 -13.65 21.89
C GLU A 140 3.19 -13.61 22.40
N ASN A 141 3.61 -12.50 23.03
CA ASN A 141 4.93 -12.41 23.66
C ASN A 141 5.08 -13.40 24.82
N VAL A 142 4.03 -13.57 25.64
CA VAL A 142 4.01 -14.57 26.72
C VAL A 142 4.05 -15.98 26.16
N VAL A 143 3.18 -16.29 25.19
CA VAL A 143 3.15 -17.60 24.51
C VAL A 143 4.51 -17.93 23.90
N ARG A 144 5.12 -16.98 23.18
CA ARG A 144 6.44 -17.16 22.57
C ARG A 144 7.52 -17.47 23.60
N LYS A 145 7.49 -16.83 24.76
CA LYS A 145 8.42 -17.11 25.86
C LYS A 145 8.21 -18.51 26.41
N GLU A 146 6.98 -18.91 26.72
CA GLU A 146 6.70 -20.24 27.27
C GLU A 146 7.08 -21.36 26.29
N LEU A 147 6.84 -21.16 24.99
CA LEU A 147 7.28 -22.08 23.94
C LEU A 147 8.80 -22.18 23.88
N ALA A 148 9.52 -21.05 23.95
CA ALA A 148 10.99 -21.03 23.98
C ALA A 148 11.56 -21.72 25.24
N GLU A 149 10.81 -21.75 26.34
CA GLU A 149 11.14 -22.46 27.58
C GLU A 149 10.76 -23.97 27.53
N GLY A 150 10.24 -24.45 26.40
CA GLY A 150 9.97 -25.87 26.15
C GLY A 150 8.55 -26.33 26.44
N ARG A 151 7.60 -25.41 26.69
CA ARG A 151 6.17 -25.77 26.74
C ARG A 151 5.69 -26.24 25.36
N THR A 152 4.71 -27.12 25.35
CA THR A 152 4.11 -27.62 24.11
C THR A 152 3.04 -26.66 23.59
N MET A 153 2.76 -26.73 22.28
CA MET A 153 1.69 -25.97 21.63
C MET A 153 0.32 -26.22 22.28
N ALA A 154 0.04 -27.46 22.70
CA ALA A 154 -1.21 -27.83 23.35
C ALA A 154 -1.37 -27.17 24.74
N ASP A 155 -0.29 -27.12 25.52
CA ASP A 155 -0.28 -26.48 26.84
C ASP A 155 -0.55 -24.97 26.72
N VAL A 156 0.21 -24.26 25.87
CA VAL A 156 0.04 -22.81 25.70
C VAL A 156 -1.32 -22.45 25.10
N TRP A 157 -1.85 -23.25 24.16
CA TRP A 157 -3.19 -23.04 23.62
C TRP A 157 -4.26 -23.19 24.72
N SER A 158 -4.16 -24.23 25.55
CA SER A 158 -5.13 -24.47 26.62
C SER A 158 -5.16 -23.35 27.68
N ARG A 159 -4.03 -22.67 27.87
CA ARG A 159 -3.86 -21.61 28.88
C ARG A 159 -4.20 -20.22 28.36
N HIS A 160 -3.87 -19.92 27.11
CA HIS A 160 -3.95 -18.55 26.57
C HIS A 160 -4.93 -18.41 25.40
N GLY A 161 -5.30 -19.49 24.71
CA GLY A 161 -6.13 -19.43 23.49
C GLY A 161 -5.47 -18.68 22.33
N VAL A 162 -4.14 -18.59 22.34
CA VAL A 162 -3.31 -17.83 21.41
C VAL A 162 -2.22 -18.75 20.87
N LEU A 163 -1.94 -18.62 19.56
CA LEU A 163 -0.88 -19.30 18.84
C LEU A 163 -0.25 -18.32 17.85
#